data_AF-A0A816AZG6-F1
#
_entry.id   AF-A0A816AZG6-F1
#
_cell.length_a   1.000
_cell.length_b   1.000
_cell.length_c   1.000
_cell.angle_alpha   90.00
_cell.angle_beta   90.00
_cell.angle_gamma   90.00
#
_symmetry.space_group_name_H-M   'P 1'
#
loop_
_entity.id
_entity.type
_entity.pdbx_description
1 polymer ?
#
loop_
_entity_poly.entity_id
_entity_poly.type
_entity_poly.pdbx_seq_one_letter_code
_entity_poly.pdbx_strand_id
1 'polypeptide(L)'
;IAPFASVIINGIYWEQSQPKLLRIADAKVLLAPSANSQAWLPTENGCPVLPHRLLSICDITADKGGSIEFVTQTTTIDHPFLLYDPHTQTAKESFNGPGVLICSIDNMPTQLPLEATEYFGSLLFPLIPTMLQIDATKEFQLQNIPRVIKDAVLTANGHLTPKYSYITQLREQRRIKQQLASTKKRVLILGSGFVSAPAVECLTRDNNISVTLVSSVKLEADRLADLYPNTTPVMLDIMRSSEEVEKLIKDHDIVV
;
A
#
# COMPACT_ATOMS: atom_id res chain seq x y z
N ILE A 1 8.87 -12.23 -28.17
CA ILE A 1 9.12 -10.77 -28.36
C ILE A 1 10.26 -10.30 -27.46
N ALA A 2 10.18 -10.51 -26.13
CA ALA A 2 11.21 -10.05 -25.19
C ALA A 2 12.67 -10.39 -25.54
N PRO A 3 13.03 -11.60 -26.02
CA PRO A 3 14.41 -11.91 -26.42
C PRO A 3 14.95 -11.08 -27.60
N PHE A 4 14.06 -10.43 -28.34
CA PHE A 4 14.39 -9.67 -29.55
C PHE A 4 14.18 -8.15 -29.38
N ALA A 5 13.65 -7.71 -28.25
CA ALA A 5 13.34 -6.31 -27.96
C ALA A 5 14.47 -5.66 -27.17
N SER A 6 14.73 -4.38 -27.43
CA SER A 6 15.63 -3.58 -26.61
C SER A 6 14.93 -2.75 -25.55
N VAL A 7 13.71 -2.31 -25.86
CA VAL A 7 12.84 -1.61 -24.92
C VAL A 7 11.46 -2.26 -25.01
N ILE A 8 10.85 -2.51 -23.86
CA ILE A 8 9.47 -2.97 -23.76
C ILE A 8 8.67 -1.88 -23.07
N ILE A 9 7.59 -1.42 -23.68
CA ILE A 9 6.61 -0.54 -23.04
C ILE A 9 5.36 -1.38 -22.79
N ASN A 10 5.09 -1.69 -21.53
CA ASN A 10 3.95 -2.47 -21.09
C ASN A 10 2.82 -1.53 -20.68
N GLY A 11 1.71 -1.59 -21.42
CA GLY A 11 0.50 -0.80 -21.15
C GLY A 11 -0.76 -1.66 -21.09
N ILE A 12 -0.61 -2.93 -20.71
CA ILE A 12 -1.74 -3.85 -20.62
C ILE A 12 -2.57 -3.57 -19.37
N TYR A 13 -3.84 -3.96 -19.39
CA TYR A 13 -4.57 -4.16 -18.15
C TYR A 13 -4.20 -5.51 -17.55
N TRP A 14 -3.90 -5.56 -16.26
CA TRP A 14 -3.55 -6.79 -15.54
C TRP A 14 -4.33 -6.89 -14.21
N GLU A 15 -4.71 -8.11 -13.84
CA GLU A 15 -5.39 -8.44 -12.58
C GLU A 15 -4.76 -9.71 -11.98
N GLN A 16 -4.94 -9.95 -10.68
CA GLN A 16 -4.25 -11.05 -9.97
C GLN A 16 -4.57 -12.46 -10.49
N SER A 17 -5.72 -12.65 -11.15
CA SER A 17 -6.12 -13.90 -11.81
C SER A 17 -5.38 -14.16 -13.13
N GLN A 18 -4.75 -13.14 -13.72
CA GLN A 18 -4.12 -13.23 -15.04
C GLN A 18 -2.65 -13.65 -14.91
N PRO A 19 -2.13 -14.40 -15.91
CA PRO A 19 -0.73 -14.77 -15.92
C PRO A 19 0.18 -13.55 -16.00
N LYS A 20 1.35 -13.63 -15.34
CA LYS A 20 2.41 -12.63 -15.49
C LYS A 20 3.03 -12.72 -16.88
N LEU A 21 3.29 -11.56 -17.48
CA LEU A 21 3.91 -11.43 -18.79
C LEU A 21 5.40 -11.78 -18.75
N LEU A 22 6.11 -11.30 -17.72
CA LEU A 22 7.51 -11.66 -17.46
C LEU A 22 7.68 -12.02 -15.98
N ARG A 23 8.20 -13.22 -15.74
CA ARG A 23 8.57 -13.71 -14.40
C ARG A 23 10.03 -13.40 -14.09
N ILE A 24 10.40 -13.51 -12.82
CA ILE A 24 11.80 -13.43 -12.36
C ILE A 24 12.66 -14.48 -13.08
N ALA A 25 12.10 -15.68 -13.30
CA ALA A 25 12.78 -16.74 -14.04
C ALA A 25 13.06 -16.34 -15.50
N ASP A 26 12.12 -15.66 -16.15
CA ASP A 26 12.28 -15.18 -17.52
C ASP A 26 13.36 -14.11 -17.59
N ALA A 27 13.41 -13.18 -16.62
CA ALA A 27 14.45 -12.15 -16.54
C ALA A 27 15.87 -12.75 -16.41
N LYS A 28 16.03 -13.83 -15.63
CA LYS A 28 17.31 -14.55 -15.52
C LYS A 28 17.77 -15.11 -16.87
N VAL A 29 16.84 -15.64 -17.67
CA VAL A 29 17.15 -16.19 -19.00
C VAL A 29 17.44 -15.06 -20.00
N LEU A 30 16.65 -13.99 -19.98
CA LEU A 30 16.76 -12.87 -20.91
C LEU A 30 18.05 -12.05 -20.72
N LEU A 31 18.53 -11.93 -19.49
CA LEU A 31 19.72 -11.15 -19.12
C LEU A 31 20.96 -12.03 -18.91
N ALA A 32 20.84 -13.35 -19.10
CA ALA A 32 21.99 -14.24 -19.09
C ALA A 32 22.94 -13.88 -20.26
N PRO A 33 24.26 -13.91 -20.05
CA PRO A 33 25.22 -13.80 -21.14
C PRO A 33 24.93 -14.86 -22.19
N SER A 34 24.86 -14.46 -23.47
CA SER A 34 24.66 -15.42 -24.56
C SER A 34 25.81 -16.43 -24.59
N ALA A 35 25.52 -17.73 -24.72
CA ALA A 35 26.56 -18.74 -24.95
C ALA A 35 27.34 -18.50 -26.27
N ASN A 36 26.76 -17.75 -27.20
CA ASN A 36 27.39 -17.28 -28.43
C ASN A 36 28.03 -15.89 -28.27
N SER A 37 28.20 -15.39 -27.05
CA SER A 37 28.97 -14.17 -26.79
C SER A 37 30.35 -14.36 -27.41
N GLN A 38 30.62 -13.56 -28.43
CA GLN A 38 31.87 -13.65 -29.16
C GLN A 38 33.01 -13.34 -28.19
N ALA A 39 33.79 -14.36 -27.82
CA ALA A 39 34.87 -14.26 -26.84
C ALA A 39 35.95 -13.21 -27.20
N TRP A 40 35.93 -12.68 -28.42
CA TRP A 40 36.83 -11.64 -28.92
C TRP A 40 36.27 -10.21 -28.77
N LEU A 41 34.98 -10.05 -28.44
CA LEU A 41 34.42 -8.72 -28.21
C LEU A 41 34.86 -8.20 -26.83
N PRO A 42 35.40 -6.97 -26.74
CA PRO A 42 35.72 -6.35 -25.46
C PRO A 42 34.47 -6.26 -24.58
N THR A 43 34.58 -6.70 -23.34
CA THR A 43 33.53 -6.55 -22.32
C THR A 43 33.97 -5.53 -21.30
N GLU A 44 33.11 -4.54 -21.05
CA GLU A 44 33.32 -3.53 -20.02
C GLU A 44 32.31 -3.74 -18.88
N ASN A 45 32.73 -3.48 -17.64
CA ASN A 45 31.82 -3.57 -16.49
C ASN A 45 30.68 -2.55 -16.63
N GLY A 46 29.43 -3.03 -16.59
CA GLY A 46 28.24 -2.21 -16.80
C GLY A 46 27.77 -2.12 -18.25
N CYS A 47 28.55 -2.61 -19.21
CA CYS A 47 28.09 -2.84 -20.58
C CYS A 47 27.73 -4.31 -20.76
N PRO A 48 26.48 -4.63 -21.15
CA PRO A 48 26.11 -6.01 -21.29
C PRO A 48 26.76 -6.66 -22.51
N VAL A 49 27.15 -7.93 -22.38
CA VAL A 49 27.88 -8.68 -23.41
C VAL A 49 27.02 -8.90 -24.65
N LEU A 50 27.50 -8.47 -25.81
CA LEU A 50 26.77 -8.63 -27.06
C LEU A 50 26.70 -10.12 -27.49
N PRO A 51 25.56 -10.58 -28.04
CA PRO A 51 24.32 -9.83 -28.21
C PRO A 51 23.49 -9.78 -26.91
N HIS A 52 23.39 -8.61 -26.31
CA HIS A 52 22.44 -8.31 -25.25
C HIS A 52 21.43 -7.32 -25.81
N ARG A 53 20.15 -7.68 -25.75
CA ARG A 53 19.11 -6.90 -26.40
C ARG A 53 18.31 -6.08 -25.42
N LEU A 54 17.74 -6.70 -24.38
CA LEU A 54 16.80 -6.04 -23.47
C LEU A 54 17.51 -5.06 -22.53
N LEU A 55 17.35 -3.77 -22.77
CA LEU A 55 17.96 -2.70 -21.99
C LEU A 55 17.01 -2.13 -20.94
N SER A 56 15.73 -1.95 -21.31
CA SER A 56 14.75 -1.35 -20.42
C SER A 56 13.34 -1.87 -20.60
N ILE A 57 12.57 -1.78 -19.50
CA ILE A 57 11.14 -2.02 -19.46
C ILE A 57 10.49 -0.79 -18.83
N CYS A 58 9.52 -0.21 -19.53
CA CYS A 58 8.63 0.80 -19.01
C CYS A 58 7.27 0.13 -18.73
N ASP A 59 6.93 -0.05 -17.45
CA ASP A 59 5.67 -0.65 -17.02
C ASP A 59 4.68 0.42 -16.58
N ILE A 60 3.70 0.72 -17.44
CA ILE A 60 2.68 1.75 -17.22
C ILE A 60 1.69 1.31 -16.14
N THR A 61 1.48 -0.01 -15.94
CA THR A 61 0.55 -0.48 -14.91
C THR A 61 1.07 -0.19 -13.50
N ALA A 62 2.40 -0.17 -13.35
CA ALA A 62 3.13 0.14 -12.14
C ALA A 62 2.73 -0.69 -10.91
N ASP A 63 2.22 -1.91 -11.16
CA ASP A 63 1.76 -2.83 -10.13
C ASP A 63 2.93 -3.59 -9.50
N LYS A 64 3.08 -3.47 -8.17
CA LYS A 64 4.08 -4.24 -7.42
C LYS A 64 3.83 -5.74 -7.56
N GLY A 65 4.77 -6.46 -8.16
CA GLY A 65 4.67 -7.90 -8.43
C GLY A 65 3.59 -8.28 -9.44
N GLY A 66 3.15 -7.32 -10.26
CA GLY A 66 2.05 -7.47 -11.22
C GLY A 66 2.44 -8.21 -12.50
N SER A 67 2.06 -7.64 -13.64
CA SER A 67 2.29 -8.25 -14.95
C SER A 67 3.78 -8.47 -15.26
N ILE A 68 4.63 -7.56 -14.80
CA ILE A 68 6.09 -7.71 -14.75
C ILE A 68 6.48 -8.03 -13.31
N GLU A 69 6.79 -9.30 -13.03
CA GLU A 69 6.92 -9.82 -11.66
C GLU A 69 7.99 -9.11 -10.82
N PHE A 70 9.08 -8.69 -11.47
CA PHE A 70 10.22 -8.06 -10.81
C PHE A 70 10.10 -6.54 -10.67
N VAL A 71 8.95 -5.96 -11.01
CA VAL A 71 8.60 -4.60 -10.55
C VAL A 71 8.28 -4.69 -9.05
N THR A 72 9.29 -4.48 -8.21
CA THR A 72 9.15 -4.57 -6.75
C THR A 72 8.63 -3.28 -6.13
N GLN A 73 8.92 -2.15 -6.77
CA GLN A 73 8.50 -0.84 -6.33
C GLN A 73 8.21 0.08 -7.51
N THR A 74 7.24 0.95 -7.31
CA THR A 74 6.89 2.06 -8.20
C THR A 74 8.01 3.10 -8.18
N THR A 75 8.38 3.61 -9.35
CA THR A 75 9.37 4.70 -9.48
C THR A 75 8.69 6.06 -9.41
N THR A 76 9.46 7.10 -9.08
CA THR A 76 8.94 8.47 -9.01
C THR A 76 9.38 9.28 -10.22
N ILE A 77 8.79 10.46 -10.39
CA ILE A 77 9.17 11.41 -11.43
C ILE A 77 10.65 11.82 -11.30
N ASP A 78 11.09 12.07 -10.06
CA ASP A 78 12.46 12.50 -9.76
C ASP A 78 13.47 11.35 -9.91
N HIS A 79 13.04 10.12 -9.61
CA HIS A 79 13.85 8.89 -9.72
C HIS A 79 13.13 7.86 -10.60
N PRO A 80 13.08 8.08 -11.93
CA PRO A 80 12.20 7.35 -12.84
C PRO A 80 12.67 5.93 -13.16
N PHE A 81 13.93 5.60 -12.90
CA PHE A 81 14.51 4.31 -13.26
C PHE A 81 15.14 3.59 -12.06
N LEU A 82 14.92 2.27 -12.04
CA LEU A 82 15.62 1.34 -11.18
C LEU A 82 16.36 0.33 -12.03
N LEU A 83 17.62 0.06 -11.71
CA LEU A 83 18.35 -1.04 -12.30
C LEU A 83 18.04 -2.32 -11.51
N TYR A 84 17.36 -3.25 -12.16
CA TYR A 84 17.03 -4.56 -11.59
C TYR A 84 18.05 -5.61 -12.04
N ASP A 85 18.70 -6.24 -11.07
CA ASP A 85 19.58 -7.39 -11.29
C ASP A 85 18.80 -8.70 -11.00
N PRO A 86 18.58 -9.58 -11.99
CA PRO A 86 17.83 -10.82 -11.81
C PRO A 86 18.60 -11.89 -11.02
N HIS A 87 19.92 -11.79 -10.91
CA HIS A 87 20.75 -12.75 -10.18
C HIS A 87 20.61 -12.52 -8.67
N THR A 88 20.81 -11.28 -8.23
CA THR A 88 20.66 -10.87 -6.83
C THR A 88 19.19 -10.61 -6.46
N GLN A 89 18.31 -10.43 -7.45
CA GLN A 89 16.91 -10.04 -7.30
C GLN A 89 16.74 -8.71 -6.56
N THR A 90 17.69 -7.79 -6.76
CA THR A 90 17.69 -6.46 -6.13
C THR A 90 17.48 -5.38 -7.18
N ALA A 91 16.69 -4.37 -6.82
CA ALA A 91 16.55 -3.13 -7.58
C ALA A 91 17.31 -2.00 -6.88
N LYS A 92 18.04 -1.17 -7.64
CA LYS A 92 18.76 -0.01 -7.12
C LYS A 92 18.54 1.23 -7.99
N GLU A 93 18.52 2.40 -7.39
CA GLU A 93 18.48 3.69 -8.09
C GLU A 93 19.84 3.98 -8.72
N SER A 94 20.06 3.44 -9.92
CA SER A 94 21.31 3.60 -10.64
C SER A 94 21.08 3.34 -12.12
N PHE A 95 21.96 3.89 -12.94
CA PHE A 95 22.08 3.53 -14.36
C PHE A 95 23.30 2.65 -14.62
N ASN A 96 24.07 2.33 -13.59
CA ASN A 96 25.34 1.63 -13.72
C ASN A 96 25.30 0.24 -13.06
N GLY A 97 25.66 -0.76 -13.85
CA GLY A 97 25.83 -2.15 -13.43
C GLY A 97 25.11 -3.14 -14.34
N PRO A 98 25.21 -4.44 -14.03
CA PRO A 98 24.42 -5.45 -14.72
C PRO A 98 22.93 -5.30 -14.37
N GLY A 99 22.07 -5.60 -15.35
CA GLY A 99 20.62 -5.63 -15.14
C GLY A 99 19.82 -4.99 -16.26
N VAL A 100 18.52 -4.82 -15.98
CA VAL A 100 17.55 -4.14 -16.85
C VAL A 100 17.04 -2.89 -16.15
N LEU A 101 16.91 -1.79 -16.89
CA LEU A 101 16.31 -0.56 -16.37
C LEU A 101 14.79 -0.68 -16.35
N ILE A 102 14.19 -0.47 -15.18
CA ILE A 102 12.76 -0.51 -14.95
C ILE A 102 12.27 0.90 -14.70
N CYS A 103 11.34 1.36 -15.52
CA CYS A 103 10.54 2.56 -15.28
C CYS A 103 9.11 2.12 -14.96
N SER A 104 8.58 2.55 -13.82
CA SER A 104 7.29 2.12 -13.29
C SER A 104 6.61 3.27 -12.54
N ILE A 105 6.41 4.39 -13.24
CA ILE A 105 5.78 5.60 -12.68
C ILE A 105 4.25 5.42 -12.71
N ASP A 106 3.60 5.52 -11.54
CA ASP A 106 2.15 5.32 -11.39
C ASP A 106 1.30 6.54 -11.77
N ASN A 107 1.89 7.72 -11.84
CA ASN A 107 1.22 8.98 -12.10
C ASN A 107 1.69 9.66 -13.40
N MET A 108 1.95 8.88 -14.46
CA MET A 108 2.46 9.39 -15.74
C MET A 108 1.76 10.63 -16.32
N PRO A 109 0.43 10.83 -16.22
CA PRO A 109 -0.20 12.06 -16.71
C PRO A 109 0.38 13.34 -16.09
N THR A 110 0.96 13.26 -14.89
CA THR A 110 1.62 14.40 -14.23
C THR A 110 2.94 14.81 -14.90
N GLN A 111 3.50 13.99 -15.81
CA GLN A 111 4.64 14.35 -16.65
C GLN A 111 4.29 15.41 -17.70
N LEU A 112 3.02 15.46 -18.11
CA LEU A 112 2.48 16.42 -19.07
C LEU A 112 1.24 17.08 -18.44
N PRO A 113 1.42 17.85 -17.35
CA PRO A 113 0.31 18.28 -16.50
C PRO A 113 -0.63 19.25 -17.20
N LEU A 114 -0.11 20.08 -18.12
CA LEU A 114 -0.91 21.00 -18.91
C LEU A 114 -1.84 20.22 -19.85
N GLU A 115 -1.27 19.33 -20.67
CA GLU A 115 -2.01 18.52 -21.63
C GLU A 115 -3.01 17.58 -20.94
N ALA A 116 -2.62 16.98 -19.81
CA ALA A 116 -3.51 16.14 -19.01
C ALA A 116 -4.70 16.94 -18.47
N THR A 117 -4.46 18.17 -18.00
CA THR A 117 -5.52 19.06 -17.49
C THR A 117 -6.44 19.52 -18.61
N GLU A 118 -5.90 19.95 -19.74
CA GLU A 118 -6.68 20.38 -20.90
C GLU A 118 -7.53 19.22 -21.45
N TYR A 119 -6.94 18.03 -21.59
CA TYR A 119 -7.63 16.85 -22.09
C TYR A 119 -8.74 16.40 -21.13
N PHE A 120 -8.45 16.22 -19.85
CA PHE A 120 -9.46 15.85 -18.85
C PHE A 120 -10.56 16.91 -18.74
N GLY A 121 -10.17 18.19 -18.74
CA GLY A 121 -11.10 19.32 -18.74
C GLY A 121 -12.04 19.27 -19.93
N SER A 122 -11.53 19.08 -21.15
CA SER A 122 -12.35 19.02 -22.37
C SER A 122 -13.45 17.95 -22.32
N LEU A 123 -13.21 16.86 -21.59
CA LEU A 123 -14.17 15.77 -21.38
C LEU A 123 -15.17 16.08 -20.24
N LEU A 124 -14.71 16.74 -19.16
CA LEU A 124 -15.52 17.02 -17.98
C LEU A 124 -16.39 18.28 -18.12
N PHE A 125 -15.85 19.36 -18.69
CA PHE A 125 -16.52 20.66 -18.81
C PHE A 125 -17.93 20.58 -19.42
N PRO A 126 -18.17 19.79 -20.49
CA PRO A 126 -19.51 19.64 -21.06
C PRO A 126 -20.55 19.05 -20.10
N LEU A 127 -20.13 18.30 -19.08
CA LEU A 127 -21.01 17.66 -18.10
C LEU A 127 -21.40 18.61 -16.95
N ILE A 128 -20.62 19.66 -16.70
CA ILE A 128 -20.80 20.57 -15.55
C ILE A 128 -22.17 21.27 -15.57
N PRO A 129 -22.67 21.86 -16.68
CA PRO A 129 -23.98 22.50 -16.69
C PRO A 129 -25.11 21.53 -16.29
N THR A 130 -25.01 20.27 -16.73
CA THR A 130 -26.00 19.26 -16.37
C THR A 130 -25.87 18.87 -14.90
N MET A 131 -24.66 18.75 -14.37
CA MET A 131 -24.44 18.48 -12.94
C MET A 131 -25.02 19.58 -12.05
N LEU A 132 -24.91 20.85 -12.45
CA LEU A 132 -25.44 21.99 -11.69
C LEU A 132 -26.97 22.05 -11.63
N GLN A 133 -27.66 21.42 -12.58
CA GLN A 133 -29.13 21.35 -12.59
C GLN A 133 -29.68 20.23 -11.67
N ILE A 134 -28.80 19.39 -11.13
CA ILE A 134 -29.17 18.26 -10.26
C ILE A 134 -29.42 18.77 -8.84
N ASP A 135 -30.63 18.56 -8.35
CA ASP A 135 -31.02 18.91 -6.98
C ASP A 135 -30.64 17.80 -6.00
N ALA A 136 -29.48 17.94 -5.35
CA ALA A 136 -28.96 16.96 -4.42
C ALA A 136 -29.82 16.71 -3.16
N THR A 137 -30.84 17.54 -2.91
CA THR A 137 -31.75 17.36 -1.77
C THR A 137 -32.82 16.29 -2.03
N LYS A 138 -33.15 16.05 -3.31
CA LYS A 138 -34.15 15.06 -3.71
C LYS A 138 -33.58 13.65 -3.69
N GLU A 139 -34.45 12.66 -3.62
CA GLU A 139 -34.04 11.26 -3.73
C GLU A 139 -33.39 10.96 -5.08
N PHE A 140 -32.17 10.42 -5.06
CA PHE A 140 -31.39 10.10 -6.26
C PHE A 140 -32.14 9.30 -7.34
N GLN A 141 -33.05 8.41 -6.95
CA GLN A 141 -33.79 7.56 -7.90
C GLN A 141 -34.84 8.33 -8.72
N LEU A 142 -35.39 9.41 -8.15
CA LEU A 142 -36.47 10.20 -8.74
C LEU A 142 -35.94 11.35 -9.61
N GLN A 143 -34.62 11.52 -9.69
CA GLN A 143 -33.99 12.60 -10.44
C GLN A 143 -33.73 12.21 -11.90
N ASN A 144 -34.02 13.15 -12.80
CA ASN A 144 -33.73 13.00 -14.22
C ASN A 144 -32.26 13.34 -14.50
N ILE A 145 -31.36 12.41 -14.17
CA ILE A 145 -29.91 12.55 -14.34
C ILE A 145 -29.47 11.77 -15.60
N PRO A 146 -28.66 12.36 -16.49
CA PRO A 146 -28.08 11.63 -17.62
C PRO A 146 -27.30 10.41 -17.14
N ARG A 147 -27.38 9.32 -17.91
CA ARG A 147 -26.76 8.03 -17.53
C ARG A 147 -25.27 8.15 -17.19
N VAL A 148 -24.51 8.94 -17.94
CA VAL A 148 -23.07 9.16 -17.71
C VAL A 148 -22.80 9.66 -16.29
N ILE A 149 -23.58 10.64 -15.81
CA ILE A 149 -23.45 11.18 -14.46
C ILE A 149 -24.02 10.17 -13.45
N LYS A 150 -25.20 9.60 -13.72
CA LYS A 150 -25.86 8.63 -12.83
C LYS A 150 -24.97 7.43 -12.52
N ASP A 151 -24.28 6.89 -13.52
CA ASP A 151 -23.37 5.75 -13.36
C ASP A 151 -22.07 6.13 -12.65
N ALA A 152 -21.68 7.41 -12.66
CA ALA A 152 -20.50 7.94 -11.97
C ALA A 152 -20.76 8.31 -10.50
N VAL A 153 -22.02 8.40 -10.05
CA VAL A 153 -22.36 8.71 -8.65
C VAL A 153 -22.25 7.45 -7.78
N LEU A 154 -21.22 7.39 -6.94
CA LEU A 154 -21.01 6.29 -5.99
C LEU A 154 -21.95 6.36 -4.78
N THR A 155 -22.16 7.57 -4.26
CA THR A 155 -22.97 7.83 -3.05
C THR A 155 -23.91 8.99 -3.27
N ALA A 156 -25.13 8.88 -2.77
CA ALA A 156 -26.13 9.95 -2.77
C ALA A 156 -26.94 9.93 -1.47
N ASN A 157 -27.33 11.09 -0.98
CA ASN A 157 -28.16 11.24 0.24
C ASN A 157 -27.64 10.43 1.46
N GLY A 158 -26.32 10.33 1.63
CA GLY A 158 -25.70 9.58 2.75
C GLY A 158 -25.58 8.06 2.56
N HIS A 159 -26.04 7.51 1.43
CA HIS A 159 -26.02 6.07 1.15
C HIS A 159 -25.28 5.76 -0.16
N LEU A 160 -24.82 4.50 -0.30
CA LEU A 160 -24.29 4.00 -1.57
C LEU A 160 -25.43 3.89 -2.59
N THR A 161 -25.17 4.28 -3.83
CA THR A 161 -26.16 4.06 -4.91
C THR A 161 -26.25 2.56 -5.25
N PRO A 162 -27.36 2.08 -5.84
CA PRO A 162 -27.61 0.64 -6.00
C PRO A 162 -26.48 -0.13 -6.69
N LYS A 163 -25.83 0.47 -7.70
CA LYS A 163 -24.72 -0.13 -8.45
C LYS A 163 -23.49 -0.40 -7.58
N TYR A 164 -23.29 0.38 -6.53
CA TYR A 164 -22.13 0.29 -5.62
C TYR A 164 -22.48 -0.30 -4.26
N SER A 165 -23.70 -0.86 -4.09
CA SER A 165 -24.13 -1.52 -2.85
C SER A 165 -23.23 -2.68 -2.41
N TYR A 166 -22.56 -3.34 -3.36
CA TYR A 166 -21.57 -4.41 -3.12
C TYR A 166 -20.41 -3.95 -2.23
N ILE A 167 -20.09 -2.65 -2.19
CA ILE A 167 -19.03 -2.10 -1.34
C ILE A 167 -19.32 -2.36 0.14
N THR A 168 -20.59 -2.34 0.56
CA THR A 168 -20.98 -2.67 1.94
C THR A 168 -20.57 -4.11 2.28
N GLN A 169 -20.86 -5.06 1.39
CA GLN A 169 -20.49 -6.47 1.58
C GLN A 169 -18.96 -6.64 1.62
N LEU A 170 -18.22 -5.96 0.75
CA LEU A 170 -16.75 -5.98 0.77
C LEU A 170 -16.17 -5.43 2.08
N ARG A 171 -16.79 -4.36 2.63
CA ARG A 171 -16.39 -3.78 3.92
C ARG A 171 -16.64 -4.75 5.07
N GLU A 172 -17.78 -5.43 5.07
CA GLU A 172 -18.12 -6.44 6.08
C GLU A 172 -17.17 -7.64 6.03
N GLN A 173 -16.90 -8.17 4.84
CA GLN A 173 -15.93 -9.26 4.65
C GLN A 173 -14.53 -8.87 5.14
N ARG A 174 -14.09 -7.65 4.84
CA ARG A 174 -12.81 -7.12 5.36
C ARG A 174 -12.82 -7.03 6.88
N ARG A 175 -13.91 -6.56 7.49
CA ARG A 175 -14.05 -6.48 8.95
C ARG A 175 -13.98 -7.86 9.60
N ILE A 176 -14.66 -8.86 9.02
CA ILE A 176 -14.61 -10.25 9.48
C ILE A 176 -13.20 -10.79 9.37
N LYS A 177 -12.53 -10.62 8.22
CA LYS A 177 -11.15 -11.07 8.03
C LYS A 177 -10.18 -10.41 9.02
N GLN A 178 -10.36 -9.13 9.32
CA GLN A 178 -9.58 -8.42 10.34
C GLN A 178 -9.88 -8.93 11.75
N GLN A 179 -11.14 -9.24 12.08
CA GLN A 179 -11.52 -9.81 13.38
C GLN A 179 -10.95 -11.22 13.55
N LEU A 180 -10.97 -12.07 12.52
CA LEU A 180 -10.36 -13.40 12.57
C LEU A 180 -8.84 -13.37 12.63
N ALA A 181 -8.20 -12.34 12.05
CA ALA A 181 -6.76 -12.12 12.12
C ALA A 181 -6.30 -11.35 13.36
N SER A 182 -7.23 -10.82 14.17
CA SER A 182 -6.93 -10.00 15.33
C SER A 182 -6.60 -10.86 16.55
N THR A 183 -5.32 -11.06 16.82
CA THR A 183 -4.85 -11.34 18.18
C THR A 183 -5.06 -10.09 19.03
N LYS A 184 -5.62 -10.22 20.24
CA LYS A 184 -5.76 -9.09 21.16
C LYS A 184 -4.41 -8.40 21.35
N LYS A 185 -4.34 -7.10 21.09
CA LYS A 185 -3.13 -6.29 21.28
C LYS A 185 -2.99 -5.94 22.76
N ARG A 186 -1.81 -6.17 23.32
CA ARG A 186 -1.51 -5.93 24.73
C ARG A 186 -0.74 -4.62 24.86
N VAL A 187 -1.30 -3.65 25.57
CA VAL A 187 -0.68 -2.34 25.81
C VAL A 187 -0.33 -2.23 27.29
N LEU A 188 0.93 -1.93 27.59
CA LEU A 188 1.41 -1.65 28.94
C LEU A 188 1.43 -0.14 29.16
N ILE A 189 0.82 0.35 30.24
CA ILE A 189 0.89 1.76 30.64
C ILE A 189 1.65 1.85 31.96
N LEU A 190 2.80 2.52 31.92
CA LEU A 190 3.66 2.73 33.08
C LEU A 190 3.27 4.00 33.82
N GLY A 191 2.35 3.86 34.77
CA GLY A 191 1.87 4.94 35.63
C GLY A 191 0.35 5.12 35.53
N SER A 192 -0.35 4.84 36.63
CA SER A 192 -1.81 5.01 36.75
C SER A 192 -2.22 6.38 37.34
N GLY A 193 -1.36 7.40 37.21
CA GLY A 193 -1.56 8.70 37.86
C GLY A 193 -2.69 9.54 37.22
N PHE A 194 -2.87 10.77 37.71
CA PHE A 194 -3.97 11.70 37.37
C PHE A 194 -4.17 12.03 35.88
N VAL A 195 -3.26 11.62 35.00
CA VAL A 195 -3.29 11.93 33.55
C VAL A 195 -3.49 10.68 32.69
N SER A 196 -3.49 9.48 33.29
CA SER A 196 -3.59 8.21 32.55
C SER A 196 -5.01 7.87 32.09
N ALA A 197 -6.04 8.43 32.74
CA ALA A 197 -7.44 8.10 32.48
C ALA A 197 -7.89 8.32 31.02
N PRO A 198 -7.60 9.47 30.35
CA PRO A 198 -7.99 9.67 28.95
C PRO A 198 -7.28 8.71 27.99
N ALA A 199 -6.03 8.32 28.30
CA ALA A 199 -5.29 7.37 27.50
C ALA A 199 -5.90 5.96 27.60
N VAL A 200 -6.24 5.52 28.82
CA VAL A 200 -6.93 4.25 29.06
C VAL A 200 -8.30 4.25 28.39
N GLU A 201 -9.09 5.32 28.53
CA GLU A 201 -10.39 5.46 27.88
C GLU A 201 -10.26 5.32 26.35
N CYS A 202 -9.30 6.03 25.73
CA CYS A 202 -9.11 6.00 24.29
C CYS A 202 -8.73 4.60 23.78
N LEU A 203 -7.83 3.92 24.50
CA LEU A 203 -7.35 2.59 24.15
C LEU A 203 -8.43 1.51 24.33
N THR A 204 -9.23 1.62 25.39
CA THR A 204 -10.28 0.65 25.72
C THR A 204 -11.55 0.80 24.88
N ARG A 205 -11.66 1.83 24.02
CA ARG A 205 -12.72 1.92 22.99
C ARG A 205 -12.66 0.78 21.98
N ASP A 206 -11.48 0.20 21.74
CA ASP A 206 -11.32 -1.00 20.92
C ASP A 206 -11.27 -2.25 21.80
N ASN A 207 -12.29 -3.11 21.68
CA ASN A 207 -12.39 -4.37 22.44
C ASN A 207 -11.29 -5.39 22.12
N ASN A 208 -10.49 -5.15 21.07
CA ASN A 208 -9.32 -5.95 20.74
C ASN A 208 -8.04 -5.49 21.45
N ILE A 209 -8.09 -4.42 22.25
CA ILE A 209 -6.96 -3.94 23.04
C ILE A 209 -7.16 -4.32 24.51
N SER A 210 -6.17 -4.98 25.11
CA SER A 210 -6.10 -5.19 26.55
C SER A 210 -5.01 -4.30 27.14
N VAL A 211 -5.38 -3.53 28.16
CA VAL A 211 -4.49 -2.57 28.81
C VAL A 211 -4.02 -3.12 30.15
N THR A 212 -2.72 -3.07 30.41
CA THR A 212 -2.14 -3.38 31.72
C THR A 212 -1.65 -2.08 32.34
N LEU A 213 -2.26 -1.66 33.44
CA LEU A 213 -1.91 -0.44 34.18
C LEU A 213 -0.93 -0.76 35.28
N VAL A 214 0.25 -0.15 35.25
CA VAL A 214 1.27 -0.32 36.28
C VAL A 214 1.30 0.89 37.20
N SER A 215 1.32 0.65 38.52
CA SER A 215 1.49 1.71 39.51
C SER A 215 2.22 1.24 40.76
N SER A 216 2.97 2.14 41.39
CA SER A 216 3.54 1.93 42.72
C SER A 216 2.47 1.98 43.82
N VAL A 217 1.30 2.57 43.54
CA VAL A 217 0.17 2.69 44.46
C VAL A 217 -1.00 1.84 43.97
N LYS A 218 -1.24 0.71 44.65
CA LYS A 218 -2.27 -0.27 44.27
C LYS A 218 -3.66 0.34 44.07
N LEU A 219 -4.09 1.22 44.99
CA LEU A 219 -5.42 1.85 44.94
C LEU A 219 -5.65 2.72 43.69
N GLU A 220 -4.60 3.28 43.09
CA GLU A 220 -4.74 4.13 41.91
C GLU A 220 -4.95 3.28 40.65
N ALA A 221 -4.19 2.19 40.51
CA ALA A 221 -4.34 1.26 39.40
C ALA A 221 -5.69 0.55 39.46
N ASP A 222 -6.11 0.07 40.65
CA ASP A 222 -7.38 -0.62 40.84
C ASP A 222 -8.57 0.28 40.47
N ARG A 223 -8.58 1.54 40.94
CA ARG A 223 -9.65 2.49 40.60
C ARG A 223 -9.83 2.68 39.10
N LEU A 224 -8.73 2.87 38.37
CA LEU A 224 -8.78 3.06 36.91
C LEU A 224 -9.14 1.78 36.16
N ALA A 225 -8.70 0.62 36.66
CA ALA A 225 -9.09 -0.67 36.09
C ALA A 225 -10.59 -0.95 36.27
N ASP A 226 -11.18 -0.56 37.39
CA ASP A 226 -12.62 -0.70 37.65
C ASP A 226 -13.47 0.23 36.76
N LEU A 227 -12.91 1.38 36.35
CA LEU A 227 -13.59 2.36 35.50
C LEU A 227 -13.66 1.95 34.02
N TYR A 228 -12.66 1.21 33.52
CA TYR A 228 -12.52 0.93 32.09
C TYR A 228 -12.41 -0.56 31.78
N PRO A 229 -13.22 -1.10 30.84
CA PRO A 229 -13.19 -2.51 30.48
C PRO A 229 -11.85 -2.91 29.86
N ASN A 230 -11.51 -4.19 29.92
CA ASN A 230 -10.25 -4.75 29.37
C ASN A 230 -8.97 -4.17 30.00
N THR A 231 -9.05 -3.65 31.22
CA THR A 231 -7.92 -3.07 31.95
C THR A 231 -7.53 -3.95 33.14
N THR A 232 -6.24 -4.27 33.27
CA THR A 232 -5.70 -5.11 34.35
C THR A 232 -4.71 -4.28 35.19
N PRO A 233 -4.94 -4.11 36.50
CA PRO A 233 -4.03 -3.37 37.35
C PRO A 233 -2.87 -4.26 37.83
N VAL A 234 -1.66 -3.71 37.84
CA VAL A 234 -0.44 -4.34 38.35
C VAL A 234 0.25 -3.38 39.30
N MET A 235 0.45 -3.82 40.54
CA MET A 235 1.23 -3.07 41.52
C MET A 235 2.72 -3.36 41.31
N LEU A 236 3.48 -2.37 40.88
CA LEU A 236 4.92 -2.49 40.68
C LEU A 236 5.60 -1.15 40.92
N ASP A 237 6.68 -1.17 41.70
CA ASP A 237 7.58 -0.02 41.81
C ASP A 237 8.68 -0.16 40.75
N ILE A 238 8.54 0.63 39.68
CA ILE A 238 9.43 0.63 38.51
C ILE A 238 10.89 0.90 38.92
N MET A 239 11.12 1.66 40.00
CA MET A 239 12.47 2.00 40.46
C MET A 239 13.13 0.88 41.26
N ARG A 240 12.35 -0.08 41.78
CA ARG A 240 12.85 -1.15 42.66
C ARG A 240 12.88 -2.52 41.98
N SER A 241 12.06 -2.74 40.96
CA SER A 241 11.85 -4.06 40.35
C SER A 241 12.13 -4.07 38.83
N SER A 242 13.38 -3.77 38.44
CA SER A 242 13.78 -3.69 37.01
C SER A 242 13.50 -4.98 36.22
N GLU A 243 13.74 -6.15 36.82
CA GLU A 243 13.54 -7.44 36.14
C GLU A 243 12.07 -7.73 35.81
N GLU A 244 11.16 -7.33 36.69
CA GLU A 244 9.71 -7.50 36.50
C GLU A 244 9.16 -6.54 35.44
N VAL A 245 9.70 -5.32 35.37
CA VAL A 245 9.38 -4.36 34.30
C VAL A 245 9.81 -4.91 32.94
N GLU A 246 11.03 -5.44 32.81
CA GLU A 246 11.50 -6.04 31.56
C GLU A 246 10.64 -7.20 31.10
N LYS A 247 10.16 -8.03 32.02
CA LYS A 247 9.23 -9.12 31.72
C LYS A 247 7.91 -8.57 31.19
N LEU A 248 7.34 -7.56 31.84
CA LEU A 248 6.12 -6.91 31.37
C LEU A 248 6.32 -6.29 29.98
N ILE A 249 7.44 -5.63 29.72
CA ILE A 249 7.73 -5.07 28.39
C ILE A 249 7.76 -6.17 27.31
N LYS A 250 8.35 -7.34 27.60
CA LYS A 250 8.38 -8.48 26.66
C LYS A 250 6.99 -9.10 26.43
N ASP A 251 6.13 -9.06 27.43
CA ASP A 251 4.77 -9.61 27.38
C ASP A 251 3.76 -8.65 26.72
N HIS A 252 4.15 -7.45 26.27
CA HIS A 252 3.26 -6.47 25.66
C HIS A 252 3.77 -6.04 24.29
N ASP A 253 2.84 -5.64 23.42
CA ASP A 253 3.16 -5.24 22.05
C ASP A 253 3.59 -3.77 21.99
N ILE A 254 3.08 -2.95 22.91
CA ILE A 254 3.32 -1.50 23.01
C ILE A 254 3.43 -1.11 24.48
N VAL A 255 4.35 -0.19 24.79
CA VAL A 255 4.54 0.40 26.11
C VAL A 255 4.33 1.92 26.00
N VAL A 256 3.54 2.48 26.92
CA VAL A 256 3.22 3.92 27.04
C VAL A 256 3.66 4.44 28.39
#